data_AF-A0AAV6AR87-F1
#
_entry.id   AF-A0AAV6AR87-F1
#
_cell.length_a   1.000
_cell.length_b   1.000
_cell.length_c   1.000
_cell.angle_alpha   90.00
_cell.angle_beta   90.00
_cell.angle_gamma   90.00
#
_symmetry.space_group_name_H-M   'P 1'
#
loop_
_entity.id
_entity.type
_entity.pdbx_description
1 polymer ?
#
loop_
_entity_poly.entity_id
_entity_poly.type
_entity_poly.pdbx_seq_one_letter_code
_entity_poly.pdbx_strand_id
1 'polypeptide(L)' 'MAASGGRAHPVAALWAASLRDPLHAALEGGVRKVEDFTRDYRVRTVAFPTEPVDPFFNLNRPEDLEEAERLLASGR' A
#
# COMPACT_ATOMS: atom_id res chain seq x y z
N MET A 1 -4.50 3.42 6.35
CA MET A 1 -3.82 2.35 5.61
C MET A 1 -4.86 1.44 5.03
N ALA A 2 -4.76 1.12 3.76
CA ALA A 2 -5.65 0.14 3.14
C ALA A 2 -5.24 -1.28 3.51
N ALA A 3 -6.19 -2.20 3.44
CA ALA A 3 -5.96 -3.63 3.50
C ALA A 3 -6.93 -4.33 2.54
N SER A 4 -6.50 -5.42 1.92
CA SER A 4 -7.34 -6.31 1.10
C SER A 4 -6.81 -7.73 1.25
N GLY A 5 -7.69 -8.74 1.14
CA GLY A 5 -7.29 -10.15 1.27
C GLY A 5 -6.58 -10.51 2.58
N GLY A 6 -6.87 -9.80 3.68
CA GLY A 6 -6.19 -9.98 4.97
C GLY A 6 -4.76 -9.39 5.05
N ARG A 7 -4.28 -8.72 3.99
CA ARG A 7 -2.96 -8.08 3.93
C ARG A 7 -3.10 -6.56 4.05
N ALA A 8 -2.24 -5.94 4.86
CA ALA A 8 -2.10 -4.49 4.92
C ALA A 8 -1.25 -3.96 3.76
N HIS A 9 -1.58 -2.76 3.28
CA HIS A 9 -0.88 -2.07 2.19
C HIS A 9 -0.28 -0.76 2.71
N PRO A 10 0.95 -0.78 3.26
CA PRO A 10 1.52 0.35 3.98
C PRO A 10 1.68 1.60 3.14
N VAL A 11 2.03 1.45 1.86
CA VAL A 11 2.20 2.56 0.91
C VAL A 11 0.86 3.12 0.39
N ALA A 12 -0.21 2.32 0.45
CA ALA A 12 -1.56 2.74 0.11
C ALA A 12 -2.28 3.26 1.36
N ALA A 13 -2.03 4.53 1.70
CA ALA A 13 -2.63 5.18 2.84
C ALA A 13 -2.90 6.66 2.58
N LEU A 14 -3.84 7.23 3.33
CA LEU A 14 -3.99 8.67 3.44
C LEU A 14 -2.98 9.18 4.48
N TRP A 15 -2.12 10.10 4.04
CA TRP A 15 -1.06 10.67 4.86
C TRP A 15 -1.35 12.14 5.17
N ALA A 16 -1.23 12.52 6.43
CA ALA A 16 -1.30 13.94 6.79
C ALA A 16 -0.03 14.65 6.30
N ALA A 17 -0.19 15.80 5.64
CA ALA A 17 0.94 16.59 5.13
C ALA A 17 1.92 17.03 6.24
N SER A 18 1.43 17.16 7.48
CA SER A 18 2.25 17.45 8.67
C SER A 18 3.27 16.36 9.01
N LEU A 19 3.18 15.16 8.41
CA LEU A 19 4.15 14.08 8.58
C LEU A 19 5.43 14.27 7.76
N ARG A 20 5.50 15.30 6.92
CA ARG A 20 6.67 15.57 6.06
C ARG A 20 7.97 15.65 6.85
N ASP A 21 8.04 16.51 7.86
CA ASP A 21 9.29 16.74 8.60
C ASP A 21 9.67 15.54 9.47
N PRO A 22 8.73 14.88 10.19
CA PRO A 22 9.02 13.62 10.87
C PRO A 22 9.49 12.51 9.92
N LEU A 23 8.93 12.41 8.72
CA LEU A 23 9.35 11.44 7.72
C LEU A 23 10.78 11.72 7.25
N HIS A 24 11.11 12.98 6.98
CA HIS A 24 12.46 13.37 6.61
C HIS A 24 13.48 12.99 7.70
N ALA A 25 13.18 13.32 8.96
CA ALA A 25 14.05 12.95 10.08
C ALA A 25 14.23 11.43 10.22
N ALA A 26 13.15 10.64 10.02
CA ALA A 26 13.22 9.19 10.07
C ALA A 26 14.09 8.61 8.93
N LEU A 27 14.01 9.19 7.74
CA LEU A 27 14.84 8.79 6.59
C LEU A 27 16.34 9.07 6.85
N GLU A 28 16.67 10.24 7.38
CA GLU A 28 18.04 10.58 7.81
C GLU A 28 18.53 9.65 8.94
N GLY A 29 17.62 9.22 9.81
CA GLY A 29 17.85 8.21 10.84
C GLY A 29 17.97 6.78 10.31
N GLY A 30 17.85 6.56 9.01
CA GLY A 30 18.05 5.26 8.36
C GLY A 30 16.80 4.37 8.28
N VAL A 31 15.61 4.87 8.66
CA VAL A 31 14.36 4.11 8.51
C VAL A 31 14.06 3.90 7.03
N ARG A 32 13.82 2.65 6.63
CA ARG A 32 13.50 2.28 5.23
C ARG A 32 12.14 1.58 5.06
N LYS A 33 11.53 1.11 6.15
CA LYS A 33 10.23 0.45 6.12
C LYS A 33 9.15 1.44 6.56
N VAL A 34 8.05 1.46 5.81
CA VAL A 34 6.91 2.35 6.10
C VAL A 34 6.25 1.95 7.43
N GLU A 35 6.21 0.65 7.73
CA GLU A 35 5.70 0.10 8.98
C GLU A 35 6.52 0.55 10.19
N ASP A 36 7.84 0.66 10.04
CA ASP A 36 8.70 1.15 11.12
C ASP A 36 8.50 2.65 11.36
N PHE A 37 8.37 3.45 10.29
CA PHE A 37 8.02 4.87 10.42
C PHE A 37 6.64 5.07 11.09
N THR A 38 5.67 4.24 10.73
CA THR A 38 4.28 4.38 11.19
C THR A 38 4.00 3.79 12.56
N ARG A 39 4.94 3.03 13.14
CA ARG A 39 4.81 2.37 14.45
C ARG A 39 4.37 3.32 15.57
N ASP A 40 4.88 4.54 15.54
CA ASP A 40 4.65 5.55 16.60
C ASP A 40 3.39 6.39 16.36
N TYR A 41 2.64 6.11 15.28
CA TYR A 41 1.44 6.85 14.92
C TYR A 41 0.19 5.99 15.04
N ARG A 42 -0.94 6.63 15.32
CA ARG A 42 -2.24 5.96 15.27
C ARG A 42 -2.66 5.74 13.82
N VAL A 43 -2.35 4.57 13.28
CA VAL A 43 -2.79 4.17 11.94
C VAL A 43 -4.14 3.45 12.02
N ARG A 44 -5.11 3.90 11.23
CA ARG A 44 -6.34 3.15 10.98
C ARG A 44 -6.18 2.29 9.73
N THR A 45 -6.51 1.01 9.86
CA THR A 45 -6.60 0.08 8.73
C THR A 45 -8.03 0.04 8.23
N VAL A 46 -8.21 0.18 6.92
CA VAL A 46 -9.50 0.16 6.23
C VAL A 46 -9.48 -1.01 5.25
N ALA A 47 -10.42 -1.94 5.42
CA ALA A 47 -10.55 -3.11 4.55
C ALA A 47 -11.25 -2.72 3.24
N PHE A 48 -10.68 -3.16 2.12
CA PHE A 48 -11.23 -3.08 0.78
C PHE A 48 -11.58 -4.49 0.31
N PRO A 49 -12.72 -4.66 -0.39
CA PRO A 49 -13.06 -5.94 -1.00
C PRO A 49 -12.05 -6.29 -2.10
N THR A 50 -11.80 -7.57 -2.29
CA THR A 50 -10.94 -8.09 -3.37
C THR A 50 -11.70 -8.43 -4.63
N GLU A 51 -13.03 -8.33 -4.61
CA GLU A 51 -13.89 -8.80 -5.70
C GLU A 51 -14.48 -7.60 -6.46
N PRO A 52 -14.52 -7.66 -7.81
CA PRO A 52 -14.07 -8.75 -8.67
C PRO A 52 -12.53 -8.83 -8.84
N VAL A 53 -11.79 -7.79 -8.45
CA VAL A 53 -10.33 -7.70 -8.54
C VAL A 53 -9.78 -6.97 -7.30
N ASP A 54 -8.65 -7.44 -6.76
CA ASP A 54 -7.98 -6.75 -5.66
C ASP A 54 -7.51 -5.36 -6.11
N PRO A 55 -8.04 -4.26 -5.52
CA PRO A 55 -7.69 -2.90 -5.95
C PRO A 55 -6.23 -2.52 -5.70
N PHE A 56 -5.49 -3.34 -4.94
CA PHE A 56 -4.07 -3.14 -4.64
C PHE A 56 -3.17 -4.21 -5.27
N PHE A 57 -3.64 -4.92 -6.31
CA PHE A 57 -2.80 -5.82 -7.11
C PHE A 57 -1.55 -5.08 -7.61
N ASN A 58 -0.37 -5.59 -7.27
CA ASN A 58 0.92 -4.94 -7.53
C ASN A 58 1.81 -5.84 -8.38
N LEU A 59 2.24 -5.33 -9.54
CA LEU A 59 3.12 -6.04 -10.47
C LEU A 59 4.57 -5.90 -10.04
N ASN A 60 5.20 -7.00 -9.64
CA ASN A 60 6.61 -7.04 -9.25
C ASN A 60 7.45 -7.92 -10.19
N ARG A 61 6.81 -8.82 -10.93
CA ARG A 61 7.44 -9.76 -11.86
C ARG A 61 6.86 -9.63 -13.26
N PRO A 62 7.59 -10.03 -14.31
CA PRO A 62 7.07 -10.03 -15.67
C PRO A 62 5.75 -10.82 -15.82
N GLU A 63 5.58 -11.93 -15.11
CA GLU A 63 4.38 -12.77 -15.19
C GLU A 63 3.13 -12.07 -14.62
N ASP A 64 3.31 -11.09 -13.71
CA ASP A 64 2.22 -10.30 -13.16
C ASP A 64 1.56 -9.42 -14.24
N LEU A 65 2.26 -9.13 -15.34
CA LEU A 65 1.72 -8.37 -16.47
C LEU A 65 0.64 -9.14 -17.21
N GLU A 66 0.86 -10.43 -17.46
CA GLU A 66 -0.14 -11.29 -18.11
C GLU A 66 -1.42 -11.39 -17.28
N GLU A 67 -1.29 -11.46 -15.95
CA GLU A 67 -2.45 -11.44 -15.06
C GLU A 67 -3.13 -10.06 -15.07
N ALA A 68 -2.38 -8.96 -15.03
CA ALA A 68 -2.97 -7.62 -15.15
C ALA A 68 -3.76 -7.43 -16.45
N GLU A 69 -3.23 -7.93 -17.57
CA GLU A 69 -3.92 -7.91 -18.87
C GLU A 69 -5.22 -8.72 -18.85
N ARG A 70 -5.21 -9.91 -18.23
CA ARG A 70 -6.43 -10.71 -18.01
C ARG A 70 -7.46 -9.96 -17.17
N LEU A 71 -7.03 -9.36 -16.06
CA LEU A 71 -7.91 -8.60 -15.16
C LEU A 71 -8.54 -7.41 -15.90
N LEU A 72 -7.76 -6.65 -16.69
CA LEU A 72 -8.27 -5.54 -17.51
C LEU A 72 -9.25 -6.00 -18.59
N ALA A 73 -9.02 -7.16 -19.22
CA ALA A 73 -9.94 -7.71 -20.21
C ALA A 73 -11.27 -8.19 -19.60
N SER A 74 -11.24 -8.66 -18.34
CA SER A 74 -12.41 -9.16 -17.60
C SER A 74 -13.29 -8.07 -16.99
N GLY A 75 -12.77 -6.85 -16.83
CA GLY A 75 -13.47 -5.69 -16.24
C GLY A 75 -14.24 -4.83 -17.25
N ARG A 76 -14.52 -5.35 -18.45
CA ARG A 76 -15.27 -4.66 -19.51
C ARG A 76 -16.71 -5.14 -19.61
#